data_AF-A0A6P0TNF9-F1
#
_entry.id   AF-A0A6P0TNF9-F1
#
_cell.length_a   1.000
_cell.length_b   1.000
_cell.length_c   1.000
_cell.angle_alpha   90.00
_cell.angle_beta   90.00
_cell.angle_gamma   90.00
#
_symmetry.space_group_name_H-M   'P 1'
#
loop_
_entity.id
_entity.type
_entity.pdbx_description
1 polymer ?
#
loop_
_entity_poly.entity_id
_entity_poly.type
_entity_poly.pdbx_seq_one_letter_code
_entity_poly.pdbx_strand_id
1 'polypeptide(L)' 'MKEIESSRVLYLAIPVEANRDFFSRPFIQTAIAYNEIKLIVYDSDMEVIIEWKN' A
#
# COMPACT_ATOMS: atom_id res chain seq x y z
N MET A 1 18.70 -16.50 14.16
CA MET A 1 17.25 -16.23 14.01
C MET A 1 17.11 -14.90 13.26
N LYS A 2 16.49 -14.93 12.08
CA LYS A 2 15.95 -13.80 11.29
C LYS A 2 16.60 -12.42 11.51
N GLU A 3 17.79 -12.21 10.96
CA GLU A 3 18.15 -10.87 10.49
C GLU A 3 17.52 -10.71 9.10
N ILE A 4 16.28 -10.21 9.09
CA ILE A 4 15.64 -9.74 7.86
C ILE A 4 16.50 -8.54 7.41
N GLU A 5 17.04 -8.58 6.19
CA GLU A 5 17.85 -7.50 5.62
C GLU A 5 17.26 -6.12 5.97
N SER A 6 17.97 -5.37 6.82
CA SER A 6 17.46 -4.14 7.47
C SER A 6 17.14 -3.01 6.48
N SER A 7 17.56 -3.14 5.23
CA SER A 7 17.29 -2.22 4.13
C SER A 7 15.96 -2.49 3.40
N ARG A 8 15.25 -3.58 3.71
CA ARG A 8 13.97 -3.89 3.05
C ARG A 8 12.84 -3.06 3.62
N VAL A 9 12.17 -2.33 2.73
CA VAL A 9 10.97 -1.56 3.07
C VAL A 9 9.73 -2.43 2.82
N LEU A 10 8.87 -2.53 3.82
CA LEU A 10 7.59 -3.24 3.71
C LEU A 10 6.54 -2.34 3.06
N TYR A 11 5.88 -2.86 2.03
CA TYR A 11 4.73 -2.24 1.38
C TYR A 11 3.52 -3.18 1.43
N LEU A 12 2.34 -2.63 1.67
CA LEU A 12 1.08 -3.33 1.48
C LEU A 12 0.60 -3.15 0.04
N ALA A 13 0.53 -4.24 -0.71
CA ALA A 13 0.00 -4.23 -2.08
C ALA A 13 -1.51 -4.23 -2.08
N ILE A 14 -2.11 -3.29 -2.81
CA ILE A 14 -3.56 -3.15 -2.95
C ILE A 14 -3.95 -2.96 -4.42
N PRO A 15 -5.07 -3.57 -4.87
CA PRO A 15 -5.56 -3.36 -6.22
C PRO A 15 -6.16 -1.95 -6.35
N VAL A 16 -6.17 -1.41 -7.58
CA VAL A 16 -6.62 -0.04 -7.87
C VAL A 16 -8.08 0.20 -7.50
N GLU A 17 -8.93 -0.82 -7.59
CA GLU A 17 -10.34 -0.77 -7.18
C GLU A 17 -10.45 -0.55 -5.67
N ALA A 18 -9.67 -1.28 -4.87
CA ALA A 18 -9.62 -1.10 -3.43
C ALA A 18 -9.05 0.28 -3.06
N ASN A 19 -8.04 0.76 -3.78
CA ASN A 19 -7.49 2.10 -3.61
C ASN A 19 -8.53 3.20 -3.85
N ARG A 20 -9.42 3.03 -4.85
CA ARG A 20 -10.45 4.01 -5.21
C ARG A 20 -11.70 3.96 -4.31
N ASP A 21 -12.06 2.80 -3.75
CA ASP A 21 -13.25 2.65 -2.90
C ASP A 21 -12.93 2.62 -1.39
N PHE A 22 -12.30 1.56 -0.89
CA PHE A 22 -12.11 1.39 0.56
C PHE A 22 -11.02 2.31 1.12
N PHE A 23 -9.86 2.37 0.46
CA PHE A 23 -8.70 3.12 0.94
C PHE A 23 -8.78 4.63 0.67
N SER A 24 -9.76 5.07 -0.12
CA SER A 24 -10.06 6.50 -0.32
C SER A 24 -10.92 7.10 0.79
N ARG A 25 -11.48 6.27 1.68
CA ARG A 25 -12.34 6.72 2.77
C ARG A 25 -11.54 7.51 3.80
N PRO A 26 -12.05 8.65 4.32
CA PRO A 26 -11.29 9.51 5.24
C PRO A 26 -10.75 8.79 6.47
N PHE A 27 -11.57 7.94 7.10
CA PHE A 27 -11.15 7.14 8.26
C PHE A 27 -9.95 6.22 7.95
N ILE A 28 -9.98 5.57 6.78
CA ILE A 28 -8.91 4.66 6.35
C ILE A 28 -7.64 5.45 6.02
N GLN A 29 -7.76 6.59 5.33
CA GLN A 29 -6.63 7.48 5.06
C GLN A 29 -5.97 7.97 6.37
N THR A 30 -6.77 8.35 7.37
CA THR A 30 -6.25 8.72 8.70
C THR A 30 -5.52 7.57 9.36
N ALA A 31 -6.07 6.35 9.32
CA ALA A 31 -5.43 5.18 9.90
C ALA A 31 -4.10 4.82 9.19
N ILE A 32 -4.06 4.92 7.86
CA ILE A 32 -2.84 4.69 7.06
C ILE A 32 -1.75 5.68 7.45
N ALA A 33 -2.09 6.96 7.51
CA ALA A 33 -1.15 8.02 7.88
C ALA A 33 -0.65 7.86 9.33
N TYR A 34 -1.54 7.57 10.28
CA TYR A 34 -1.19 7.38 11.69
C TYR A 34 -0.24 6.20 11.91
N ASN A 35 -0.38 5.12 11.13
CA ASN A 35 0.44 3.91 11.26
C ASN A 35 1.60 3.87 10.24
N GLU A 36 1.84 4.95 9.50
CA GLU A 36 2.91 5.05 8.48
C GLU A 36 2.90 3.86 7.49
N ILE A 37 1.70 3.41 7.09
CA ILE A 37 1.55 2.26 6.20
C ILE A 37 1.88 2.69 4.77
N LYS A 38 2.97 2.15 4.24
CA LYS A 38 3.34 2.34 2.84
C LYS A 38 2.52 1.43 1.94
N LEU A 39 1.97 1.99 0.87
CA LEU A 39 1.11 1.26 -0.07
C LEU A 39 1.77 1.17 -1.44
N ILE A 40 1.52 0.07 -2.12
CA ILE A 40 1.77 -0.06 -3.55
C ILE A 40 0.44 -0.39 -4.23
N VAL A 41 0.03 0.44 -5.18
CA VAL A 41 -1.22 0.28 -5.93
C VAL A 41 -0.89 -0.41 -7.24
N TYR A 42 -1.55 -1.51 -7.52
CA TYR A 42 -1.40 -2.27 -8.77
C TYR A 42 -2.73 -2.38 -9.52
N ASP A 43 -2.64 -2.52 -10.83
CA ASP A 43 -3.76 -2.90 -11.70
C ASP A 43 -3.78 -4.42 -11.82
N SER A 44 -4.88 -5.06 -11.40
CA SER A 44 -4.97 -6.53 -11.42
C SER A 44 -5.16 -7.08 -12.83
N ASP A 45 -5.78 -6.32 -13.72
CA ASP A 45 -6.10 -6.76 -15.08
C ASP A 45 -4.89 -6.60 -16.01
N MET A 46 -4.11 -5.54 -15.81
CA MET A 46 -2.91 -5.25 -16.60
C MET A 46 -1.61 -5.82 -16.01
N GLU A 47 -1.65 -6.36 -14.78
CA GLU A 47 -0.48 -6.86 -14.05
C GLU A 47 0.66 -5.82 -13.90
N VAL A 48 0.30 -4.55 -13.70
CA VAL A 48 1.26 -3.44 -13.57
C VAL A 48 1.15 -2.72 -12.23
N ILE A 49 2.27 -2.18 -11.77
CA ILE A 49 2.29 -1.25 -10.64
C ILE A 49 1.91 0.14 -11.18
N ILE A 50 0.91 0.74 -10.56
CA ILE A 50 0.42 2.08 -10.92
C ILE A 50 1.11 3.15 -10.08
N GLU A 51 1.27 2.91 -8.77
CA GLU A 51 1.71 3.95 -7.83
C GLU A 51 2.37 3.36 -6.57
N TRP A 52 3.35 4.09 -6.04
CA TRP A 52 3.92 3.87 -4.71
C TRP A 52 3.55 5.04 -3.79
N LYS A 53 2.95 4.76 -2.64
CA LYS A 53 2.54 5.76 -1.64
C LYS A 53 3.30 5.56 -0.34
N ASN A 54 3.83 6.64 0.21
CA ASN A 54 4.57 6.67 1.48
C ASN A 54 3.80 7.45 2.55
#